data_AF-A0A6P2YLH7-F1
#
_entry.id   AF-A0A6P2YLH7-F1
#
_cell.length_a   1.000
_cell.length_b   1.000
_cell.length_c   1.000
_cell.angle_alpha   90.00
_cell.angle_beta   90.00
_cell.angle_gamma   90.00
#
_symmetry.space_group_name_H-M   'P 1'
#
loop_
_entity.id
_entity.type
_entity.pdbx_description
1 polymer ?
#
loop_
_entity_poly.entity_id
_entity_poly.type
_entity_poly.pdbx_seq_one_letter_code
_entity_poly.pdbx_strand_id
1 'polypeptide(L)'
;MSDAILRHPTPLSLKESWAREFSQAIEVPAGAKTIALSGVGALPSNLDAGPHTVEYFGDIHTQTRSVLDQIQQILETKGYALGDVVAVQALFVADPANDDMPDFDGFSTVYHDYFGAAAQPNLPTRTRAQVVRLVEPGWLVEVTVTAAKVVHA
;
A
#
# COMPACT_ATOMS: atom_id res chain seq x y z
N MET A 1 -6.51 29.30 -5.71
CA MET A 1 -6.54 27.86 -6.02
C MET A 1 -6.98 27.14 -4.75
N SER A 2 -7.59 25.96 -4.85
CA SER A 2 -8.06 25.20 -3.67
C SER A 2 -6.88 24.92 -2.73
N ASP A 3 -7.06 25.17 -1.43
CA ASP A 3 -6.08 24.78 -0.40
C ASP A 3 -6.25 23.31 0.01
N ALA A 4 -7.18 22.57 -0.59
CA ALA A 4 -7.45 21.16 -0.28
C ALA A 4 -6.79 20.20 -1.28
N ILE A 5 -6.41 19.01 -0.79
CA ILE A 5 -6.05 17.86 -1.65
C ILE A 5 -7.31 17.37 -2.37
N LEU A 6 -7.29 17.40 -3.70
CA LEU A 6 -8.41 16.95 -4.53
C LEU A 6 -8.15 15.53 -5.01
N ARG A 7 -9.09 14.62 -4.74
CA ARG A 7 -9.01 13.22 -5.15
C ARG A 7 -10.03 12.95 -6.26
N HIS A 8 -9.54 12.50 -7.40
CA HIS A 8 -10.37 12.16 -8.56
C HIS A 8 -10.56 10.64 -8.60
N PRO A 9 -11.76 10.12 -8.29
CA PRO A 9 -12.03 8.69 -8.40
C PRO A 9 -11.96 8.26 -9.86
N THR A 10 -11.71 6.96 -10.12
CA THR A 10 -11.79 6.47 -11.50
C THR A 10 -13.22 6.61 -12.05
N PRO A 11 -13.40 6.89 -13.36
CA PRO A 11 -14.71 7.13 -13.95
C PRO A 11 -15.69 5.98 -13.68
N LEU A 12 -16.95 6.30 -13.39
CA LEU A 12 -18.01 5.30 -13.16
C LEU A 12 -18.31 4.43 -14.40
N SER A 13 -17.86 4.84 -15.58
CA SER A 13 -17.95 4.06 -16.81
C SER A 13 -17.05 2.83 -16.82
N LEU A 14 -15.97 2.82 -16.03
CA LEU A 14 -15.11 1.65 -15.81
C LEU A 14 -15.80 0.69 -14.84
N LYS A 15 -16.14 -0.50 -15.34
CA LYS A 15 -16.91 -1.53 -14.63
C LYS A 15 -16.05 -2.62 -14.01
N GLU A 16 -14.75 -2.59 -14.28
CA GLU A 16 -13.78 -3.54 -13.76
C GLU A 16 -13.69 -3.40 -12.24
N SER A 17 -13.60 -4.53 -11.54
CA SER A 17 -13.53 -4.57 -10.07
C SER A 17 -12.37 -3.74 -9.52
N TRP A 18 -11.21 -3.82 -10.18
CA TRP A 18 -10.00 -3.09 -9.78
C TRP A 18 -10.16 -1.56 -9.87
N ALA A 19 -11.12 -1.05 -10.64
CA ALA A 19 -11.28 0.39 -10.83
C ALA A 19 -11.67 1.11 -9.52
N ARG A 20 -12.20 0.40 -8.53
CA ARG A 20 -12.63 0.97 -7.24
C ARG A 20 -11.57 0.91 -6.15
N GLU A 21 -10.35 0.50 -6.46
CA GLU A 21 -9.29 0.30 -5.46
C GLU A 21 -8.25 1.43 -5.41
N PHE A 22 -8.39 2.45 -6.25
CA PHE A 22 -7.48 3.60 -6.31
C PHE A 22 -8.18 4.86 -6.86
N SER A 23 -7.58 6.02 -6.61
CA SER A 23 -7.95 7.27 -7.30
C SER A 23 -7.27 7.33 -8.67
N GLN A 24 -7.99 7.80 -9.69
CA GLN A 24 -7.44 8.06 -11.02
C GLN A 24 -6.34 9.12 -10.97
N ALA A 25 -6.56 10.18 -10.18
CA ALA A 25 -5.60 11.25 -9.98
C ALA A 25 -5.79 11.88 -8.61
N ILE A 26 -4.73 12.46 -8.07
CA ILE A 26 -4.78 13.29 -6.85
C ILE A 26 -3.99 14.56 -7.10
N GLU A 27 -4.62 15.71 -6.89
CA GLU A 27 -3.97 17.01 -6.93
C GLU A 27 -3.58 17.42 -5.52
N VAL A 28 -2.29 17.69 -5.34
CA VAL A 28 -1.73 18.19 -4.08
C VAL A 28 -1.50 19.70 -4.23
N PRO A 29 -2.16 20.55 -3.42
CA PRO A 29 -2.06 21.99 -3.56
C PRO A 29 -0.69 22.51 -3.13
N ALA A 30 -0.35 23.72 -3.58
CA ALA A 30 0.82 24.43 -3.10
C ALA A 30 0.72 24.64 -1.57
N GLY A 31 1.84 24.47 -0.86
CA GLY A 31 1.89 24.63 0.61
C GLY A 31 1.54 23.36 1.42
N ALA A 32 1.09 22.27 0.77
CA ALA A 32 0.97 20.98 1.46
C ALA A 32 2.35 20.46 1.90
N LYS A 33 2.41 19.82 3.07
CA LYS A 33 3.60 19.08 3.50
C LYS A 33 3.54 17.68 2.94
N THR A 34 4.63 17.25 2.30
CA THR A 34 4.76 15.91 1.72
C THR A 34 5.84 15.12 2.43
N ILE A 35 5.60 13.83 2.62
CA ILE A 35 6.58 12.85 3.06
C ILE A 35 6.55 11.66 2.11
N ALA A 36 7.73 11.16 1.74
CA ALA A 36 7.89 9.90 1.05
C ALA A 36 8.56 8.92 2.01
N LEU A 37 8.01 7.72 2.13
CA LEU A 37 8.64 6.63 2.88
C LEU A 37 9.51 5.80 1.93
N SER A 38 10.54 5.16 2.48
CA SER A 38 11.22 4.06 1.79
C SER A 38 10.26 2.87 1.62
N GLY A 39 10.64 1.92 0.76
CA GLY A 39 9.93 0.65 0.64
C GLY A 39 9.88 -0.09 1.98
N VAL A 40 8.71 -0.59 2.33
CA VAL A 40 8.43 -1.34 3.55
C VAL A 40 8.08 -2.77 3.14
N GLY A 41 8.84 -3.72 3.67
CA GLY A 41 8.58 -5.16 3.55
C GLY A 41 8.07 -5.76 4.85
N ALA A 42 7.72 -7.04 4.81
CA ALA A 42 7.09 -7.72 5.94
C ALA A 42 8.09 -8.00 7.08
N LEU A 43 7.60 -7.89 8.32
CA LEU A 43 8.30 -8.42 9.49
C LEU A 43 8.07 -9.93 9.62
N PRO A 44 8.98 -10.68 10.26
CA PRO A 44 8.78 -12.10 10.53
C PRO A 44 7.50 -12.35 11.33
N SER A 45 6.74 -13.37 10.95
CA SER A 45 5.50 -13.79 11.64
C SER A 45 5.61 -15.19 12.22
N ASN A 46 6.54 -16.02 11.74
CA ASN A 46 6.80 -17.36 12.25
C ASN A 46 8.31 -17.56 12.48
N LEU A 47 8.76 -17.41 13.73
CA LEU A 47 10.17 -17.54 14.07
C LEU A 47 10.68 -18.99 14.12
N ASP A 48 9.79 -19.97 14.06
CA ASP A 48 10.14 -21.39 14.05
C ASP A 48 10.40 -21.91 12.62
N ALA A 49 9.97 -21.17 11.59
CA ALA A 49 10.27 -21.48 10.20
C ALA A 49 11.73 -21.16 9.83
N GLY A 50 12.20 -21.74 8.73
CA GLY A 50 13.52 -21.43 8.17
C GLY A 50 13.65 -19.92 7.88
N PRO A 51 14.71 -19.23 8.37
CA PRO A 51 14.89 -17.81 8.10
C PRO A 51 14.87 -17.49 6.60
N HIS A 52 14.38 -16.31 6.25
CA HIS A 52 14.30 -15.82 4.87
C HIS A 52 13.36 -16.60 3.93
N THR A 53 12.57 -17.54 4.44
CA THR A 53 11.56 -18.26 3.66
C THR A 53 10.23 -17.51 3.63
N VAL A 54 9.36 -17.80 2.66
CA VAL A 54 7.98 -17.28 2.67
C VAL A 54 7.27 -17.65 3.97
N GLU A 55 7.43 -18.89 4.46
CA GLU A 55 6.82 -19.34 5.72
C GLU A 55 7.25 -18.50 6.94
N TYR A 56 8.48 -17.97 6.94
CA TYR A 56 9.01 -17.11 8.00
C TYR A 56 8.28 -15.76 8.10
N PHE A 57 7.84 -15.21 6.96
CA PHE A 57 7.10 -13.95 6.90
C PHE A 57 5.58 -14.14 6.81
N GLY A 58 5.12 -15.29 6.34
CA GLY A 58 3.72 -15.63 6.12
C GLY A 58 3.28 -15.42 4.66
N ASP A 59 2.02 -15.75 4.39
CA ASP A 59 1.39 -15.56 3.08
C ASP A 59 1.19 -14.08 2.71
N ILE A 60 0.68 -13.82 1.51
CA ILE A 60 0.47 -12.43 1.04
C ILE A 60 -0.45 -11.64 1.97
N HIS A 61 -1.44 -12.27 2.61
CA HIS A 61 -2.36 -11.60 3.53
C HIS A 61 -1.61 -11.14 4.79
N THR A 62 -0.80 -12.03 5.36
CA THR A 62 0.02 -11.78 6.55
C THR A 62 1.06 -10.69 6.26
N GLN A 63 1.77 -10.81 5.14
CA GLN A 63 2.78 -9.84 4.74
C GLN A 63 2.18 -8.46 4.43
N THR A 64 1.06 -8.41 3.71
CA THR A 64 0.37 -7.14 3.39
C THR A 64 -0.08 -6.43 4.68
N ARG A 65 -0.64 -7.17 5.64
CA ARG A 65 -1.05 -6.60 6.94
C ARG A 65 0.15 -6.03 7.69
N SER A 66 1.23 -6.81 7.80
CA SER A 66 2.47 -6.37 8.44
C SER A 66 3.04 -5.10 7.79
N VAL A 67 3.07 -5.03 6.46
CA VAL A 67 3.57 -3.86 5.73
C VAL A 67 2.70 -2.63 5.97
N LEU A 68 1.37 -2.76 5.89
CA LEU A 68 0.46 -1.63 6.05
C LEU A 68 0.40 -1.12 7.50
N ASP A 69 0.47 -2.02 8.49
CA ASP A 69 0.58 -1.65 9.90
C ASP A 69 1.87 -0.85 10.17
N GLN A 70 3.00 -1.30 9.62
CA GLN A 70 4.27 -0.58 9.73
C GLN A 70 4.20 0.80 9.06
N ILE A 71 3.63 0.90 7.86
CA ILE A 71 3.45 2.18 7.16
C ILE A 71 2.61 3.14 8.00
N GLN A 72 1.50 2.66 8.57
CA GLN A 72 0.65 3.46 9.45
C GLN A 72 1.46 3.99 10.64
N GLN A 73 2.18 3.13 11.35
CA GLN A 73 2.98 3.53 12.51
C GLN A 73 4.07 4.54 12.12
N ILE A 74 4.78 4.32 11.01
CA ILE A 74 5.82 5.25 10.53
C ILE A 74 5.19 6.63 10.26
N LEU A 75 4.06 6.69 9.55
CA LEU A 75 3.35 7.93 9.26
C LEU A 75 2.92 8.64 10.55
N GLU A 76 2.32 7.92 11.50
CA GLU A 76 1.84 8.44 12.78
C GLU A 76 2.98 9.08 13.59
N THR A 77 4.17 8.46 13.62
CA THR A 77 5.36 9.05 14.28
C THR A 77 5.86 10.34 13.63
N LYS A 78 5.48 10.61 12.38
CA LYS A 78 5.76 11.84 11.64
C LYS A 78 4.57 12.80 11.61
N GLY A 79 3.49 12.46 12.32
CA GLY A 79 2.27 13.24 12.42
C GLY A 79 1.38 13.16 11.18
N TYR A 80 1.51 12.13 10.34
CA TYR A 80 0.62 11.83 9.23
C TYR A 80 -0.31 10.67 9.60
N ALA A 81 -1.43 10.55 8.89
CA ALA A 81 -2.33 9.40 8.98
C ALA A 81 -2.39 8.64 7.64
N LEU A 82 -2.96 7.43 7.62
CA LEU A 82 -3.23 6.72 6.36
C LEU A 82 -4.12 7.54 5.40
N GLY A 83 -5.01 8.37 5.96
CA GLY A 83 -5.82 9.35 5.22
C GLY A 83 -5.03 10.33 4.36
N ASP A 84 -3.76 10.57 4.71
CA ASP A 84 -2.87 11.49 4.03
C ASP A 84 -2.11 10.81 2.87
N VAL A 85 -2.17 9.48 2.73
CA VAL A 85 -1.50 8.78 1.64
C VAL A 85 -2.14 9.17 0.31
N VAL A 86 -1.31 9.64 -0.61
CA VAL A 86 -1.70 10.09 -1.95
C VAL A 86 -1.18 9.15 -3.03
N ALA A 87 -0.09 8.42 -2.79
CA ALA A 87 0.41 7.42 -3.73
C ALA A 87 0.90 6.16 -3.02
N VAL A 88 0.59 5.01 -3.63
CA VAL A 88 1.06 3.68 -3.23
C VAL A 88 1.70 3.00 -4.44
N GLN A 89 2.90 2.48 -4.27
CA GLN A 89 3.52 1.55 -5.21
C GLN A 89 3.77 0.24 -4.49
N ALA A 90 3.23 -0.85 -5.01
CA ALA A 90 3.43 -2.20 -4.47
C ALA A 90 4.14 -3.09 -5.51
N LEU A 91 5.26 -3.66 -5.12
CA LEU A 91 6.04 -4.58 -5.93
C LEU A 91 5.83 -6.00 -5.40
N PHE A 92 5.57 -6.95 -6.29
CA PHE A 92 5.19 -8.31 -5.95
C PHE A 92 6.18 -9.31 -6.50
N VAL A 93 6.38 -10.40 -5.77
CA VAL A 93 7.08 -11.60 -6.27
C VAL A 93 6.05 -12.71 -6.45
N ALA A 94 6.27 -13.56 -7.45
CA ALA A 94 5.49 -14.77 -7.64
C ALA A 94 5.66 -15.72 -6.45
N ASP A 95 4.57 -16.28 -5.96
CA ASP A 95 4.61 -17.32 -4.93
C ASP A 95 4.52 -18.70 -5.60
N PRO A 96 5.48 -19.63 -5.39
CA PRO A 96 5.37 -21.00 -5.86
C PRO A 96 4.12 -21.73 -5.32
N ALA A 97 3.58 -21.30 -4.18
CA ALA A 97 2.32 -21.81 -3.65
C ALA A 97 1.07 -21.30 -4.40
N ASN A 98 1.23 -20.33 -5.30
CA ASN A 98 0.18 -19.70 -6.09
C ASN A 98 0.48 -19.80 -7.61
N ASP A 99 0.79 -21.02 -8.08
CA ASP A 99 1.08 -21.31 -9.49
C ASP A 99 2.15 -20.40 -10.12
N ASP A 100 3.17 -20.03 -9.33
CA ASP A 100 4.23 -19.08 -9.72
C ASP A 100 3.68 -17.71 -10.19
N MET A 101 2.57 -17.26 -9.60
CA MET A 101 1.95 -15.97 -9.87
C MET A 101 1.89 -15.08 -8.62
N PRO A 102 2.02 -13.75 -8.76
CA PRO A 102 1.79 -12.82 -7.67
C PRO A 102 0.30 -12.81 -7.28
N ASP A 103 0.02 -12.89 -5.97
CA ASP A 103 -1.34 -12.84 -5.46
C ASP A 103 -1.81 -11.39 -5.26
N PHE A 104 -2.27 -10.78 -6.37
CA PHE A 104 -2.80 -9.42 -6.34
C PHE A 104 -4.13 -9.30 -5.60
N ASP A 105 -4.96 -10.34 -5.60
CA ASP A 105 -6.29 -10.33 -5.02
C ASP A 105 -6.23 -10.48 -3.49
N GLY A 106 -5.32 -11.33 -3.00
CA GLY A 106 -4.99 -11.45 -1.59
C GLY A 106 -4.49 -10.12 -1.01
N PHE A 107 -3.61 -9.41 -1.74
CA PHE A 107 -3.22 -8.04 -1.39
C PHE A 107 -4.42 -7.09 -1.37
N SER A 108 -5.25 -7.08 -2.42
CA SER A 108 -6.41 -6.19 -2.54
C SER A 108 -7.41 -6.38 -1.39
N THR A 109 -7.59 -7.62 -0.94
CA THR A 109 -8.49 -7.99 0.15
C THR A 109 -8.05 -7.31 1.45
N VAL A 110 -6.77 -7.41 1.82
CA VAL A 110 -6.24 -6.76 3.02
C VAL A 110 -6.15 -5.25 2.84
N TYR A 111 -5.73 -4.78 1.66
CA TYR A 111 -5.59 -3.37 1.34
C TYR A 111 -6.90 -2.57 1.56
N HIS A 112 -8.06 -3.18 1.29
CA HIS A 112 -9.35 -2.53 1.50
C HIS A 112 -9.64 -2.22 2.99
N ASP A 113 -9.05 -2.96 3.92
CA ASP A 113 -9.17 -2.67 5.36
C ASP A 113 -8.51 -1.32 5.72
N TYR A 114 -7.49 -0.90 4.96
CA TYR A 114 -6.68 0.30 5.23
C TYR A 114 -7.05 1.49 4.33
N PHE A 115 -7.56 1.25 3.13
CA PHE A 115 -7.92 2.28 2.16
C PHE A 115 -9.27 1.99 1.52
N GLY A 116 -10.18 2.97 1.57
CA GLY A 116 -11.53 2.84 1.00
C GLY A 116 -12.54 2.20 1.95
N ALA A 117 -12.13 1.83 3.16
CA ALA A 117 -13.02 1.41 4.24
C ALA A 117 -13.85 2.58 4.79
N ALA A 118 -14.96 2.30 5.47
CA ALA A 118 -15.80 3.35 6.09
C ALA A 118 -15.04 4.21 7.11
N ALA A 119 -14.10 3.61 7.86
CA ALA A 119 -13.26 4.33 8.84
C ALA A 119 -12.21 5.24 8.18
N GLN A 120 -11.79 4.91 6.96
CA GLN A 120 -10.81 5.67 6.19
C GLN A 120 -11.13 5.51 4.68
N PRO A 121 -12.01 6.38 4.13
CA PRO A 121 -12.54 6.22 2.78
C PRO A 121 -11.58 6.70 1.68
N ASN A 122 -10.49 7.40 2.01
CA ASN A 122 -9.63 7.97 0.97
C ASN A 122 -8.80 6.88 0.28
N LEU A 123 -8.92 6.80 -1.04
CA LEU A 123 -8.07 5.97 -1.89
C LEU A 123 -6.86 6.78 -2.38
N PRO A 124 -5.64 6.23 -2.37
CA PRO A 124 -4.48 6.82 -3.03
C PRO A 124 -4.46 6.46 -4.52
N THR A 125 -3.61 7.12 -5.32
CA THR A 125 -3.21 6.57 -6.62
C THR A 125 -2.39 5.30 -6.39
N ARG A 126 -2.49 4.30 -7.27
CA ARG A 126 -1.81 3.01 -7.03
C ARG A 126 -1.16 2.43 -8.27
N THR A 127 0.05 1.91 -8.09
CA THR A 127 0.73 1.05 -9.06
C THR A 127 1.03 -0.30 -8.42
N ARG A 128 0.79 -1.38 -9.17
CA ARG A 128 1.19 -2.74 -8.80
C ARG A 128 1.97 -3.36 -9.95
N ALA A 129 3.07 -4.03 -9.65
CA ALA A 129 3.86 -4.72 -10.66
C ALA A 129 4.54 -5.96 -10.06
N GLN A 130 4.68 -7.00 -10.88
CA GLN A 130 5.53 -8.12 -10.55
C GLN A 130 7.00 -7.77 -10.84
N VAL A 131 7.88 -8.14 -9.93
CA VAL A 131 9.34 -8.09 -10.09
C VAL A 131 9.92 -9.50 -9.95
N VAL A 132 11.15 -9.69 -10.43
CA VAL A 132 11.82 -11.00 -10.36
C VAL A 132 12.15 -11.39 -8.92
N ARG A 133 12.49 -10.42 -8.07
CA ARG A 133 12.79 -10.63 -6.64
C ARG A 133 12.74 -9.31 -5.88
N LEU A 134 12.53 -9.41 -4.56
CA LEU A 134 12.78 -8.36 -3.59
C LEU A 134 14.14 -8.61 -2.90
N VAL A 135 14.54 -7.70 -2.00
CA VAL A 135 15.82 -7.80 -1.29
C VAL A 135 15.83 -9.01 -0.35
N GLU A 136 14.74 -9.18 0.40
CA GLU A 136 14.53 -10.29 1.31
C GLU A 136 13.84 -11.45 0.55
N PRO A 137 14.48 -12.64 0.43
CA PRO A 137 13.95 -13.74 -0.38
C PRO A 137 12.53 -14.20 -0.03
N GLY A 138 12.13 -14.10 1.24
CA GLY A 138 10.81 -14.53 1.70
C GLY A 138 9.71 -13.49 1.53
N TRP A 139 10.03 -12.27 1.07
CA TRP A 139 9.02 -11.25 0.82
C TRP A 139 8.26 -11.52 -0.48
N LEU A 140 6.94 -11.48 -0.37
CA LEU A 140 6.00 -11.51 -1.48
C LEU A 140 5.55 -10.11 -1.91
N VAL A 141 5.67 -9.11 -1.03
CA VAL A 141 5.30 -7.72 -1.31
C VAL A 141 6.22 -6.72 -0.62
N GLU A 142 6.55 -5.64 -1.33
CA GLU A 142 7.18 -4.44 -0.78
C GLU A 142 6.38 -3.22 -1.22
N VAL A 143 6.07 -2.32 -0.28
CA VAL A 143 5.21 -1.16 -0.53
C VAL A 143 5.94 0.15 -0.23
N THR A 144 5.90 1.07 -1.18
CA THR A 144 6.36 2.46 -1.03
C THR A 144 5.15 3.39 -1.02
N VAL A 145 5.13 4.38 -0.14
CA VAL A 145 4.05 5.37 -0.07
C VAL A 145 4.56 6.80 -0.06
N THR A 146 3.78 7.67 -0.66
CA THR A 146 3.88 9.13 -0.50
C THR A 146 2.61 9.63 0.18
N ALA A 147 2.78 10.42 1.24
CA ALA A 147 1.68 11.08 1.94
C ALA A 147 1.81 12.60 1.85
N ALA A 148 0.68 13.28 1.76
CA ALA A 148 0.59 14.73 1.73
C ALA A 148 -0.55 15.19 2.63
N LYS A 149 -0.34 16.29 3.35
CA LYS A 149 -1.38 16.94 4.13
C LYS A 149 -1.29 18.45 4.05
N VAL A 150 -2.44 19.09 4.09
CA VAL A 150 -2.55 20.55 4.17
C VAL A 150 -2.27 20.96 5.60
N VAL A 151 -1.42 21.97 5.78
CA VAL A 151 -1.20 22.56 7.10
C VAL A 151 -2.00 23.85 7.14
N HIS A 152 -3.06 23.87 7.95
CA HIS A 152 -3.69 25.13 8.29
C HIS A 152 -2.75 25.88 9.24
N ALA A 153 -2.36 27.08 8.84
CA ALA A 153 -1.58 28.01 9.65
C ALA A 153 -2.43 28.58 10.79
#